data_AF-A0AAP2DS41-F1
#
_entry.id   AF-A0AAP2DS41-F1
#
_cell.length_a   1.000
_cell.length_b   1.000
_cell.length_c   1.000
_cell.angle_alpha   90.00
_cell.angle_beta   90.00
_cell.angle_gamma   90.00
#
_symmetry.space_group_name_H-M   'P 1'
#
loop_
_entity.id
_entity.type
_entity.pdbx_description
1 polymer ?
#
loop_
_entity_poly.entity_id
_entity_poly.type
_entity_poly.pdbx_seq_one_letter_code
_entity_poly.pdbx_strand_id
1 'polypeptide(L)'
;MKLKFLLAGCAILFAYAGSAQGLVGKLKQKASQAAEKALEKKAEDKTGVKSGSSGEQSGDQSNSSSNSGSRPTNTKGGGLTATPPDVKQNLADAETAYKSGSYGEARYAVQQAMLGVEMEIGQKVLASLPETVSGLPKVAEADQVTSTGYGWAGLTIVREYRNDDKELKATIANNSAWMSAVNMYMANGGYAQTTGGQQNWKQTKVKGHKAIIEYDENSGYKLSVPLGQSSLIVWEGINYASEQEMMSAANTFDIDGIKKKLGEQ
;
A
#
# COMPACT_ATOMS: atom_id res chain seq x y z
N MET A 1 -13.28 -50.25 34.15
CA MET A 1 -11.81 -50.15 34.24
C MET A 1 -11.33 -49.41 33.00
N LYS A 2 -11.30 -48.07 33.04
CA LYS A 2 -10.11 -47.22 33.26
C LYS A 2 -9.05 -47.48 32.18
N LEU A 3 -9.01 -46.65 31.13
CA LEU A 3 -8.28 -45.38 31.07
C LEU A 3 -6.79 -45.58 31.37
N LYS A 4 -5.97 -45.60 30.32
CA LYS A 4 -4.53 -45.25 30.26
C LYS A 4 -4.00 -45.69 28.89
N PHE A 5 -3.68 -44.75 28.01
CA PHE A 5 -2.62 -44.78 26.97
C PHE A 5 -2.85 -43.66 25.92
N LEU A 6 -3.22 -42.45 26.37
CA LEU A 6 -3.25 -41.26 25.49
C LEU A 6 -2.58 -40.04 26.14
N LEU A 7 -1.48 -40.29 26.86
CA LEU A 7 -0.71 -39.24 27.55
C LEU A 7 0.77 -39.66 27.63
N ALA A 8 1.43 -39.71 26.47
CA ALA A 8 2.89 -39.79 26.36
C ALA A 8 3.31 -39.32 24.96
N GLY A 9 3.19 -38.02 24.69
CA GLY A 9 3.62 -37.44 23.41
C GLY A 9 3.70 -35.91 23.35
N CYS A 10 3.65 -35.21 24.49
CA CYS A 10 3.69 -33.74 24.52
C CYS A 10 4.70 -33.14 25.51
N ALA A 11 5.70 -33.89 25.97
CA ALA A 11 6.74 -33.33 26.83
C ALA A 11 8.11 -33.73 26.30
N ILE A 12 9.00 -32.74 26.22
CA ILE A 12 10.37 -32.74 25.71
C ILE A 12 10.44 -32.30 24.24
N LEU A 13 10.55 -30.99 24.04
CA LEU A 13 11.45 -30.31 23.10
C LEU A 13 11.42 -28.79 23.39
N PHE A 14 11.82 -28.41 24.61
CA PHE A 14 12.24 -27.05 24.95
C PHE A 14 13.64 -27.13 25.60
N ALA A 15 14.62 -27.44 24.77
CA ALA A 15 16.04 -27.18 24.98
C ALA A 15 16.74 -27.41 23.63
N TYR A 16 17.81 -26.65 23.35
CA TYR A 16 18.49 -26.50 22.05
C TYR A 16 17.91 -25.43 21.12
N ALA A 17 17.94 -24.18 21.59
CA ALA A 17 18.16 -23.04 20.71
C ALA A 17 19.68 -22.89 20.51
N GLY A 18 20.17 -23.27 19.34
CA GLY A 18 21.56 -23.12 18.94
C GLY A 18 21.91 -24.12 17.84
N SER A 19 22.06 -23.63 16.61
CA SER A 19 22.39 -24.39 15.37
C SER A 19 21.24 -25.14 14.65
N ALA A 20 20.18 -24.46 14.21
CA ALA A 20 19.19 -25.07 13.30
C ALA A 20 18.62 -24.18 12.18
N GLN A 21 19.12 -22.96 11.98
CA GLN A 21 18.64 -22.08 10.89
C GLN A 21 19.03 -22.57 9.48
N GLY A 22 20.14 -23.31 9.33
CA GLY A 22 20.59 -23.82 8.02
C GLY A 22 19.86 -25.08 7.52
N LEU A 23 19.43 -25.97 8.43
CA LEU A 23 18.81 -27.25 8.06
C LEU A 23 17.32 -27.08 7.72
N VAL A 24 16.62 -26.20 8.45
CA VAL A 24 15.20 -25.88 8.20
C VAL A 24 15.03 -25.15 6.86
N GLY A 25 15.97 -24.29 6.48
CA GLY A 25 16.00 -23.66 5.16
C GLY A 25 16.12 -24.69 4.03
N LYS A 26 17.04 -25.65 4.15
CA LYS A 26 17.22 -26.73 3.16
C LYS A 26 16.01 -27.67 3.09
N LEU A 27 15.35 -27.95 4.21
CA LEU A 27 14.13 -28.77 4.24
C LEU A 27 12.94 -28.04 3.60
N LYS A 28 12.76 -26.75 3.88
CA LYS A 28 11.75 -25.92 3.20
C LYS A 28 11.99 -25.85 1.70
N GLN A 29 13.24 -25.68 1.26
CA GLN A 29 13.60 -25.63 -0.15
C GLN A 29 13.37 -26.97 -0.86
N LYS A 30 13.67 -28.10 -0.20
CA LYS A 30 13.36 -29.43 -0.76
C LYS A 30 11.86 -29.71 -0.80
N ALA A 31 11.10 -29.25 0.20
CA ALA A 31 9.66 -29.40 0.24
C ALA A 31 8.97 -28.55 -0.85
N SER A 32 9.43 -27.31 -1.06
CA SER A 32 8.91 -26.46 -2.15
C SER A 32 9.25 -27.02 -3.52
N GLN A 33 10.48 -27.49 -3.74
CA GLN A 33 10.86 -28.14 -5.00
C GLN A 33 10.08 -29.44 -5.27
N ALA A 34 9.79 -30.23 -4.24
CA ALA A 34 8.97 -31.44 -4.38
C ALA A 34 7.50 -31.10 -4.69
N ALA A 35 6.96 -30.04 -4.08
CA ALA A 35 5.61 -29.55 -4.35
C ALA A 35 5.48 -28.98 -5.76
N GLU A 36 6.47 -28.20 -6.21
CA GLU A 36 6.56 -27.67 -7.57
C GLU A 36 6.66 -28.80 -8.60
N LYS A 37 7.54 -29.79 -8.40
CA LYS A 37 7.60 -30.98 -9.29
C LYS A 37 6.31 -31.78 -9.33
N ALA A 38 5.58 -31.88 -8.21
CA ALA A 38 4.30 -32.58 -8.17
C ALA A 38 3.19 -31.81 -8.89
N LEU A 39 3.21 -30.47 -8.80
CA LEU A 39 2.31 -29.58 -9.52
C LEU A 39 2.61 -29.57 -11.02
N GLU A 40 3.88 -29.53 -11.38
CA GLU A 40 4.35 -29.55 -12.77
C GLU A 40 4.01 -30.89 -13.44
N LYS A 41 4.24 -32.03 -12.77
CA LYS A 41 3.83 -33.35 -13.28
C LYS A 41 2.31 -33.46 -13.47
N LYS A 42 1.51 -32.92 -12.53
CA LYS A 42 0.04 -32.87 -12.68
C LYS A 42 -0.42 -31.91 -13.77
N ALA A 43 0.33 -30.85 -14.04
CA ALA A 43 0.05 -29.90 -15.12
C ALA A 43 0.42 -30.51 -16.48
N GLU A 44 1.55 -31.22 -16.57
CA GLU A 44 1.98 -31.95 -17.77
C GLU A 44 1.00 -33.06 -18.15
N ASP A 45 0.54 -33.87 -17.19
CA ASP A 45 -0.43 -34.94 -17.42
C ASP A 45 -1.81 -34.42 -17.89
N LYS A 46 -2.17 -33.17 -17.55
CA LYS A 46 -3.45 -32.54 -17.94
C LYS A 46 -3.40 -31.68 -19.20
N THR A 47 -2.23 -31.19 -19.59
CA THR A 47 -2.12 -30.17 -20.65
C THR A 47 -1.17 -30.55 -21.79
N GLY A 48 -0.36 -31.60 -21.64
CA GLY A 48 0.56 -32.06 -22.69
C GLY A 48 1.70 -31.08 -23.03
N VAL A 49 1.90 -30.02 -22.24
CA VAL A 49 2.94 -29.00 -22.45
C VAL A 49 4.05 -29.19 -21.41
N LYS A 50 5.25 -29.56 -21.86
CA LYS A 50 6.46 -29.60 -21.01
C LYS A 50 6.93 -28.16 -20.72
N SER A 51 7.02 -27.80 -19.45
CA SER A 51 7.66 -26.55 -19.02
C SER A 51 9.14 -26.81 -18.74
N GLY A 52 10.01 -26.22 -19.57
CA GLY A 52 11.45 -26.24 -19.35
C GLY A 52 11.86 -25.16 -18.36
N SER A 53 12.29 -25.56 -17.17
CA SER A 53 13.01 -24.71 -16.23
C SER A 53 14.37 -24.30 -16.80
N SER A 54 14.73 -23.02 -16.63
CA SER A 54 15.96 -22.41 -17.16
C SER A 54 16.87 -21.93 -16.03
N GLY A 55 18.19 -22.15 -16.20
CA GLY A 55 19.30 -21.69 -15.34
C GLY A 55 20.20 -22.87 -14.94
N GLU A 56 21.50 -22.96 -15.23
CA GLU A 56 22.52 -22.01 -15.70
C GLU A 56 23.61 -22.80 -16.47
N GLN A 57 24.31 -22.15 -17.42
CA GLN A 57 25.78 -22.04 -17.48
C GLN A 57 26.30 -21.80 -18.92
N SER A 58 27.27 -20.89 -18.99
CA SER A 58 28.11 -20.46 -20.10
C SER A 58 28.65 -21.59 -21.00
N GLY A 59 28.75 -21.33 -22.30
CA GLY A 59 29.51 -22.17 -23.24
C GLY A 59 29.14 -21.93 -24.71
N ASP A 60 30.18 -21.83 -25.54
CA ASP A 60 30.18 -21.43 -26.94
C ASP A 60 29.61 -22.49 -27.93
N GLN A 61 29.23 -21.98 -29.11
CA GLN A 61 29.11 -22.63 -30.42
C GLN A 61 27.98 -23.65 -30.77
N SER A 62 27.15 -23.15 -31.69
CA SER A 62 26.78 -23.75 -33.00
C SER A 62 25.56 -24.67 -33.10
N ASN A 63 24.61 -24.13 -33.88
CA ASN A 63 23.70 -24.76 -34.83
C ASN A 63 22.69 -25.82 -34.35
N SER A 64 21.44 -25.37 -34.14
CA SER A 64 20.24 -26.17 -34.36
C SER A 64 19.07 -25.24 -34.63
N SER A 65 18.70 -25.13 -35.91
CA SER A 65 17.45 -24.57 -36.40
C SER A 65 16.28 -25.37 -35.82
N SER A 66 15.85 -25.01 -34.63
CA SER A 66 14.63 -25.52 -34.01
C SER A 66 13.48 -24.58 -34.35
N ASN A 67 12.61 -25.07 -35.22
CA ASN A 67 11.35 -24.46 -35.61
C ASN A 67 10.41 -24.42 -34.39
N SER A 68 10.64 -23.48 -33.47
CA SER A 68 9.73 -23.22 -32.35
C SER A 68 8.65 -22.27 -32.86
N GLY A 69 7.45 -22.81 -33.07
CA GLY A 69 6.28 -22.01 -33.48
C GLY A 69 6.14 -20.82 -32.53
N SER A 70 6.28 -19.61 -33.08
CA SER A 70 6.27 -18.37 -32.30
C SER A 70 4.97 -18.29 -31.52
N ARG A 71 5.05 -18.41 -30.19
CA ARG A 71 3.90 -18.23 -29.30
C ARG A 71 3.29 -16.85 -29.59
N PRO A 72 1.97 -16.75 -29.82
CA PRO A 72 1.34 -15.46 -30.05
C PRO A 72 1.64 -14.51 -28.89
N THR A 73 2.16 -13.32 -29.21
CA THR A 73 2.33 -12.23 -28.25
C THR A 73 1.11 -11.31 -28.30
N ASN A 74 0.77 -10.71 -27.16
CA ASN A 74 -0.37 -9.80 -27.09
C ASN A 74 -0.07 -8.50 -27.83
N THR A 75 -0.57 -8.38 -29.05
CA THR A 75 -0.38 -7.20 -29.93
C THR A 75 -1.67 -6.40 -30.14
N LYS A 76 -2.81 -6.89 -29.63
CA LYS A 76 -4.14 -6.30 -29.86
C LYS A 76 -4.92 -6.01 -28.58
N GLY A 77 -4.44 -6.44 -27.41
CA GLY A 77 -5.14 -6.21 -26.16
C GLY A 77 -5.18 -4.73 -25.81
N GLY A 78 -6.37 -4.16 -25.66
CA GLY A 78 -6.59 -2.75 -25.31
C GLY A 78 -6.41 -2.42 -23.82
N GLY A 79 -5.89 -3.35 -23.02
CA GLY A 79 -5.74 -3.19 -21.57
C GLY A 79 -7.07 -3.31 -20.82
N LEU A 80 -7.09 -2.79 -19.57
CA LEU A 80 -8.26 -2.75 -18.71
C LEU A 80 -8.79 -1.32 -18.62
N THR A 81 -10.11 -1.14 -18.60
CA THR A 81 -10.73 0.16 -18.33
C THR A 81 -10.89 0.34 -16.82
N ALA A 82 -10.32 1.43 -16.29
CA ALA A 82 -10.45 1.79 -14.88
C ALA A 82 -11.58 2.81 -14.73
N THR A 83 -12.82 2.32 -14.60
CA THR A 83 -13.96 3.16 -14.20
C THR A 83 -14.32 2.79 -12.76
N PRO A 84 -14.50 3.78 -11.85
CA PRO A 84 -14.99 3.50 -10.51
C PRO A 84 -16.30 2.69 -10.56
N PRO A 85 -16.54 1.76 -9.63
CA PRO A 85 -17.80 1.03 -9.58
C PRO A 85 -18.99 1.99 -9.43
N ASP A 86 -20.08 1.71 -10.15
CA ASP A 86 -21.34 2.44 -9.96
C ASP A 86 -21.94 2.06 -8.61
N VAL A 87 -21.95 3.01 -7.67
CA VAL A 87 -22.44 2.80 -6.31
C VAL A 87 -23.91 2.38 -6.31
N LYS A 88 -24.76 3.04 -7.10
CA LYS A 88 -26.20 2.81 -7.09
C LYS A 88 -26.55 1.44 -7.66
N GLN A 89 -25.90 1.07 -8.76
CA GLN A 89 -26.09 -0.23 -9.38
C GLN A 89 -25.68 -1.35 -8.43
N ASN A 90 -24.47 -1.25 -7.84
CA ASN A 90 -23.97 -2.28 -6.92
C ASN A 90 -24.83 -2.42 -5.64
N LEU A 91 -25.42 -1.34 -5.15
CA LEU A 91 -26.38 -1.43 -4.04
C LEU A 91 -27.67 -2.16 -4.43
N ALA A 92 -28.20 -1.91 -5.63
CA ALA A 92 -29.38 -2.61 -6.14
C ALA A 92 -29.11 -4.11 -6.38
N ASP A 93 -27.92 -4.43 -6.91
CA ASP A 93 -27.47 -5.81 -7.12
C ASP A 93 -27.29 -6.54 -5.78
N ALA A 94 -26.71 -5.87 -4.80
CA ALA A 94 -26.56 -6.41 -3.44
C ALA A 94 -27.91 -6.75 -2.81
N GLU A 95 -28.88 -5.84 -2.89
CA GLU A 95 -30.22 -6.06 -2.35
C GLU A 95 -30.92 -7.24 -3.03
N THR A 96 -30.83 -7.32 -4.36
CA THR A 96 -31.41 -8.41 -5.15
C THR A 96 -30.80 -9.76 -4.77
N ALA A 97 -29.47 -9.84 -4.74
CA ALA A 97 -28.74 -11.05 -4.38
C ALA A 97 -29.00 -11.49 -2.93
N TYR A 98 -29.14 -10.53 -2.01
CA TYR A 98 -29.47 -10.83 -0.61
C TYR A 98 -30.86 -11.47 -0.49
N LYS A 99 -31.87 -10.89 -1.17
CA LYS A 99 -33.25 -11.40 -1.16
C LYS A 99 -33.35 -12.81 -1.77
N SER A 100 -32.50 -13.15 -2.73
CA SER A 100 -32.45 -14.50 -3.33
C SER A 100 -31.63 -15.51 -2.53
N GLY A 101 -31.03 -15.12 -1.39
CA GLY A 101 -30.14 -15.98 -0.60
C GLY A 101 -28.74 -16.16 -1.19
N SER A 102 -28.37 -15.40 -2.23
CA SER A 102 -27.06 -15.42 -2.89
C SER A 102 -26.05 -14.56 -2.13
N TYR A 103 -25.72 -14.94 -0.90
CA TYR A 103 -24.92 -14.09 0.01
C TYR A 103 -23.51 -13.77 -0.50
N GLY A 104 -22.91 -14.63 -1.33
CA GLY A 104 -21.61 -14.36 -1.95
C GLY A 104 -21.67 -13.17 -2.91
N GLU A 105 -22.66 -13.16 -3.80
CA GLU A 105 -22.92 -12.06 -4.73
C GLU A 105 -23.32 -10.79 -3.99
N ALA A 106 -24.18 -10.92 -2.98
CA ALA A 106 -24.58 -9.79 -2.14
C ALA A 106 -23.35 -9.13 -1.49
N ARG A 107 -22.44 -9.94 -0.93
CA ARG A 107 -21.20 -9.44 -0.33
C ARG A 107 -20.31 -8.75 -1.36
N TYR A 108 -20.09 -9.36 -2.52
CA TYR A 108 -19.26 -8.78 -3.57
C TYR A 108 -19.80 -7.43 -4.04
N ALA A 109 -21.11 -7.34 -4.30
CA ALA A 109 -21.76 -6.11 -4.73
C ALA A 109 -21.65 -5.00 -3.66
N VAL A 110 -21.82 -5.32 -2.37
CA VAL A 110 -21.57 -4.35 -1.28
C VAL A 110 -20.12 -3.85 -1.28
N GLN A 111 -19.14 -4.73 -1.50
CA GLN A 111 -17.73 -4.33 -1.57
C GLN A 111 -17.46 -3.41 -2.77
N GLN A 112 -18.06 -3.68 -3.92
CA GLN A 112 -17.96 -2.80 -5.09
C GLN A 112 -18.62 -1.44 -4.85
N ALA A 113 -19.80 -1.41 -4.21
CA ALA A 113 -20.45 -0.15 -3.84
C ALA A 113 -19.57 0.68 -2.89
N MET A 114 -18.96 0.04 -1.88
CA MET A 114 -18.06 0.71 -0.94
C MET A 114 -16.83 1.27 -1.64
N LEU A 115 -16.19 0.49 -2.52
CA LEU A 115 -15.10 0.95 -3.36
C LEU A 115 -15.51 2.17 -4.19
N GLY A 116 -16.69 2.15 -4.82
CA GLY A 116 -17.21 3.29 -5.57
C GLY A 116 -17.35 4.56 -4.72
N VAL A 117 -17.91 4.44 -3.51
CA VAL A 117 -18.04 5.57 -2.57
C VAL A 117 -16.67 6.13 -2.18
N GLU A 118 -15.70 5.27 -1.87
CA GLU A 118 -14.34 5.70 -1.52
C GLU A 118 -13.65 6.41 -2.67
N MET A 119 -13.80 5.90 -3.90
CA MET A 119 -13.27 6.55 -5.09
C MET A 119 -13.93 7.92 -5.32
N GLU A 120 -15.24 8.05 -5.12
CA GLU A 120 -15.92 9.36 -5.19
C GLU A 120 -15.39 10.35 -4.14
N ILE A 121 -15.20 9.90 -2.90
CA ILE A 121 -14.64 10.72 -1.83
C ILE A 121 -13.23 11.16 -2.20
N GLY A 122 -12.39 10.21 -2.62
CA GLY A 122 -10.99 10.48 -2.99
C GLY A 122 -10.87 11.47 -4.14
N GLN A 123 -11.71 11.34 -5.17
CA GLN A 123 -11.75 12.29 -6.29
C GLN A 123 -12.21 13.69 -5.85
N LYS A 124 -13.20 13.79 -4.95
CA LYS A 124 -13.64 15.08 -4.40
C LYS A 124 -12.57 15.75 -3.54
N VAL A 125 -11.79 14.96 -2.79
CA VAL A 125 -10.65 15.47 -2.02
C VAL A 125 -9.55 15.95 -2.97
N LEU A 126 -9.14 15.12 -3.93
CA LEU A 126 -8.13 15.43 -4.94
C LEU A 126 -8.48 16.72 -5.71
N ALA A 127 -9.73 16.86 -6.15
CA ALA A 127 -10.21 18.06 -6.82
C ALA A 127 -10.19 19.32 -5.95
N SER A 128 -10.18 19.17 -4.62
CA SER A 128 -10.08 20.29 -3.68
C SER A 128 -8.64 20.67 -3.31
N LEU A 129 -7.65 19.87 -3.71
CA LEU A 129 -6.25 20.23 -3.49
C LEU A 129 -5.85 21.40 -4.42
N PRO A 130 -4.90 22.26 -4.00
CA PRO A 130 -4.47 23.38 -4.82
C PRO A 130 -4.01 22.96 -6.22
N GLU A 131 -4.18 23.84 -7.21
CA GLU A 131 -3.62 23.68 -8.56
C GLU A 131 -2.12 24.00 -8.60
N THR A 132 -1.69 24.91 -7.71
CA THR A 132 -0.29 25.31 -7.55
C THR A 132 0.07 25.48 -6.08
N VAL A 133 1.30 25.16 -5.70
CA VAL A 133 1.82 25.40 -4.34
C VAL A 133 3.20 26.04 -4.43
N SER A 134 3.39 27.21 -3.83
CA SER A 134 4.68 27.93 -3.86
C SER A 134 5.26 28.13 -5.28
N GLY A 135 4.38 28.34 -6.26
CA GLY A 135 4.76 28.47 -7.68
C GLY A 135 4.99 27.14 -8.42
N LEU A 136 4.92 26.00 -7.74
CA LEU A 136 4.99 24.68 -8.36
C LEU A 136 3.63 24.30 -8.98
N PRO A 137 3.56 23.95 -10.27
CA PRO A 137 2.34 23.42 -10.88
C PRO A 137 2.11 21.98 -10.43
N LYS A 138 0.83 21.56 -10.38
CA LYS A 138 0.50 20.14 -10.22
C LYS A 138 0.98 19.31 -11.41
N VAL A 139 1.33 18.06 -11.16
CA VAL A 139 1.61 17.04 -12.18
C VAL A 139 0.36 16.18 -12.33
N ALA A 140 -0.52 16.53 -13.27
CA ALA A 140 -1.84 15.91 -13.40
C ALA A 140 -1.78 14.40 -13.68
N GLU A 141 -0.73 13.93 -14.35
CA GLU A 141 -0.52 12.51 -14.67
C GLU A 141 -0.10 11.68 -13.46
N ALA A 142 0.38 12.34 -12.39
CA ALA A 142 0.75 11.70 -11.13
C ALA A 142 -0.40 11.70 -10.10
N ASP A 143 -1.51 12.40 -10.40
CA ASP A 143 -2.68 12.39 -9.54
C ASP A 143 -3.25 10.96 -9.45
N GLN A 144 -3.35 10.45 -8.22
CA GLN A 144 -3.80 9.09 -7.98
C GLN A 144 -4.79 9.03 -6.84
N VAL A 145 -5.88 8.30 -7.06
CA VAL A 145 -6.81 7.85 -6.01
C VAL A 145 -6.79 6.33 -6.04
N THR A 146 -6.54 5.71 -4.90
CA THR A 146 -6.50 4.26 -4.78
C THR A 146 -7.26 3.86 -3.54
N SER A 147 -8.11 2.84 -3.66
CA SER A 147 -8.71 2.17 -2.51
C SER A 147 -8.47 0.66 -2.61
N THR A 148 -8.26 0.03 -1.45
CA THR A 148 -8.19 -1.42 -1.31
C THR A 148 -9.57 -2.08 -1.21
N GLY A 149 -10.65 -1.29 -1.06
CA GLY A 149 -12.04 -1.76 -0.94
C GLY A 149 -12.32 -2.63 0.29
N TYR A 150 -11.40 -2.66 1.26
CA TYR A 150 -11.46 -3.49 2.46
C TYR A 150 -11.62 -2.63 3.72
N GLY A 151 -12.86 -2.50 4.19
CA GLY A 151 -13.21 -1.69 5.37
C GLY A 151 -13.10 -0.19 5.09
N TRP A 152 -13.02 0.62 6.15
CA TRP A 152 -12.83 2.09 6.10
C TRP A 152 -11.35 2.50 6.09
N ALA A 153 -10.44 1.60 5.75
CA ALA A 153 -8.99 1.83 5.76
C ALA A 153 -8.37 1.31 4.46
N GLY A 154 -7.75 2.20 3.69
CA GLY A 154 -7.16 1.84 2.40
C GLY A 154 -7.33 2.84 1.26
N LEU A 155 -8.06 3.94 1.47
CA LEU A 155 -8.09 5.09 0.58
C LEU A 155 -6.77 5.86 0.72
N THR A 156 -6.07 6.01 -0.40
CA THR A 156 -4.87 6.82 -0.56
C THR A 156 -5.06 7.77 -1.74
N ILE A 157 -4.78 9.04 -1.51
CA ILE A 157 -4.88 10.12 -2.50
C ILE A 157 -3.50 10.76 -2.59
N VAL A 158 -2.96 10.86 -3.79
CA VAL A 158 -1.63 11.44 -4.06
C VAL A 158 -1.77 12.57 -5.07
N ARG A 159 -1.12 13.69 -4.79
CA ARG A 159 -0.85 14.75 -5.77
C ARG A 159 0.60 15.21 -5.65
N GLU A 160 1.25 15.34 -6.80
CA GLU A 160 2.61 15.89 -6.90
C GLU A 160 2.56 17.30 -7.50
N TYR A 161 3.41 18.18 -6.97
CA TYR A 161 3.70 19.49 -7.51
C TYR A 161 5.20 19.56 -7.80
N ARG A 162 5.59 19.84 -9.04
CA ARG A 162 7.00 19.73 -9.42
C ARG A 162 7.39 20.71 -10.52
N ASN A 163 8.63 21.17 -10.47
CA ASN A 163 9.38 21.72 -11.59
C ASN A 163 10.78 21.05 -11.65
N ASP A 164 11.69 21.59 -12.43
CA ASP A 164 13.02 20.98 -12.63
C ASP A 164 13.91 20.94 -11.36
N ASP A 165 13.60 21.75 -10.34
CA ASP A 165 14.45 21.93 -9.15
C ASP A 165 13.77 21.46 -7.86
N LYS A 166 12.44 21.54 -7.76
CA LYS A 166 11.71 21.39 -6.49
C LYS A 166 10.46 20.53 -6.67
N GLU A 167 10.19 19.70 -5.67
CA GLU A 167 9.02 18.82 -5.63
C GLU A 167 8.31 18.91 -4.28
N LEU A 168 6.97 18.90 -4.31
CA LEU A 168 6.12 18.65 -3.16
C LEU A 168 5.16 17.53 -3.49
N LYS A 169 5.19 16.45 -2.71
CA LYS A 169 4.22 15.36 -2.80
C LYS A 169 3.28 15.40 -1.61
N ALA A 170 1.99 15.53 -1.87
CA ALA A 170 0.94 15.46 -0.87
C ALA A 170 0.27 14.07 -0.92
N THR A 171 0.35 13.34 0.19
CA THR A 171 -0.30 12.05 0.37
C THR A 171 -1.35 12.14 1.48
N ILE A 172 -2.60 11.86 1.16
CA ILE A 172 -3.71 11.77 2.12
C ILE A 172 -4.13 10.32 2.21
N ALA A 173 -4.18 9.76 3.42
CA ALA A 173 -4.53 8.36 3.60
C ALA A 173 -5.33 8.12 4.87
N ASN A 174 -6.21 7.12 4.86
CA ASN A 174 -6.85 6.55 6.05
C ASN A 174 -6.12 5.27 6.49
N ASN A 175 -4.91 5.44 7.04
CA ASN A 175 -4.03 4.33 7.43
C ASN A 175 -3.77 4.30 8.94
N SER A 176 -4.31 3.30 9.61
CA SER A 176 -4.19 3.11 11.06
C SER A 176 -2.74 2.84 11.54
N ALA A 177 -1.90 2.21 10.73
CA ALA A 177 -0.50 1.97 11.07
C ALA A 177 0.31 3.28 11.05
N TRP A 178 0.09 4.12 10.03
CA TRP A 178 0.75 5.43 9.96
C TRP A 178 0.24 6.37 11.07
N MET A 179 -1.07 6.36 11.33
CA MET A 179 -1.65 7.10 12.45
C MET A 179 -1.07 6.67 13.80
N SER A 180 -0.81 5.37 14.01
CA SER A 180 -0.18 4.87 15.23
C SER A 180 1.23 5.42 15.41
N ALA A 181 2.02 5.48 14.33
CA ALA A 181 3.35 6.08 14.35
C ALA A 181 3.28 7.57 14.70
N VAL A 182 2.41 8.33 14.04
CA VAL A 182 2.21 9.77 14.32
C VAL A 182 1.78 10.00 15.78
N ASN A 183 0.83 9.21 16.28
CA ASN A 183 0.38 9.28 17.66
C ASN A 183 1.51 8.98 18.67
N MET A 184 2.40 8.03 18.35
CA MET A 184 3.57 7.74 19.18
C MET A 184 4.51 8.95 19.26
N TYR A 185 4.83 9.60 18.14
CA TYR A 185 5.62 10.84 18.13
C TYR A 185 4.94 11.98 18.88
N MET A 186 3.60 12.08 18.78
CA MET A 186 2.84 13.09 19.49
C MET A 186 2.81 12.87 21.00
N ALA A 187 2.68 11.61 21.44
CA ALA A 187 2.67 11.23 22.85
C ALA A 187 4.06 11.34 23.50
N ASN A 188 5.13 11.05 22.75
CA ASN A 188 6.51 11.07 23.25
C ASN A 188 7.22 12.43 23.08
N GLY A 189 6.57 13.45 22.49
CA GLY A 189 7.19 14.76 22.25
C GLY A 189 7.67 15.51 23.49
N GLY A 190 7.20 15.14 24.69
CA GLY A 190 7.73 15.67 25.96
C GLY A 190 9.18 15.24 26.27
N TYR A 191 9.69 14.19 25.60
CA TYR A 191 11.05 13.67 25.78
C TYR A 191 12.00 13.98 24.61
N ALA A 192 11.48 14.52 23.50
CA ALA A 192 12.22 14.63 22.25
C ALA A 192 12.97 15.97 22.05
N GLN A 193 12.66 16.99 22.85
CA GLN A 193 13.41 18.25 22.87
C GLN A 193 14.58 18.16 23.85
N THR A 194 15.53 17.26 23.60
CA THR A 194 16.76 17.20 24.38
C THR A 194 17.80 18.13 23.76
N THR A 195 18.26 19.10 24.54
CA THR A 195 19.36 19.98 24.15
C THR A 195 20.64 19.13 24.01
N GLY A 196 21.18 19.02 22.79
CA GLY A 196 22.49 18.39 22.54
C GLY A 196 22.52 17.13 21.67
N GLY A 197 21.39 16.68 21.11
CA GLY A 197 21.35 15.64 20.06
C GLY A 197 20.97 16.21 18.68
N GLN A 198 21.30 15.50 17.59
CA GLN A 198 20.77 15.79 16.25
C GLN A 198 19.27 15.43 16.23
N GLN A 199 18.44 16.36 16.69
CA GLN A 199 16.99 16.25 16.63
C GLN A 199 16.54 16.53 15.20
N ASN A 200 16.26 15.47 14.44
CA ASN A 200 15.83 15.54 13.05
C ASN A 200 14.30 15.63 12.89
N TRP A 201 13.55 15.76 13.99
CA TRP A 201 12.10 15.95 13.98
C TRP A 201 11.61 16.79 15.15
N LYS A 202 10.48 17.48 15.00
CA LYS A 202 9.83 18.20 16.09
C LYS A 202 8.32 18.32 15.89
N GLN A 203 7.62 18.66 16.97
CA GLN A 203 6.21 19.02 16.91
C GLN A 203 6.06 20.48 16.45
N THR A 204 5.06 20.73 15.60
CA THR A 204 4.72 22.06 15.09
C THR A 204 3.21 22.17 14.88
N LYS A 205 2.75 23.23 14.20
CA LYS A 205 1.35 23.41 13.82
C LYS A 205 1.20 23.92 12.39
N VAL A 206 0.28 23.33 11.63
CA VAL A 206 -0.14 23.82 10.31
C VAL A 206 -1.58 24.30 10.45
N LYS A 207 -1.84 25.59 10.19
CA LYS A 207 -3.18 26.20 10.39
C LYS A 207 -3.85 25.86 11.74
N GLY A 208 -3.06 25.76 12.81
CA GLY A 208 -3.56 25.40 14.14
C GLY A 208 -3.71 23.90 14.43
N HIS A 209 -3.64 23.03 13.41
CA HIS A 209 -3.60 21.58 13.58
C HIS A 209 -2.22 21.14 14.05
N LYS A 210 -2.18 20.25 15.03
CA LYS A 210 -0.92 19.67 15.51
C LYS A 210 -0.26 18.88 14.38
N ALA A 211 1.04 19.03 14.25
CA ALA A 211 1.82 18.44 13.18
C ALA A 211 3.16 17.93 13.71
N ILE A 212 3.77 17.01 12.96
CA ILE A 212 5.17 16.62 13.13
C ILE A 212 5.90 17.01 11.86
N ILE A 213 7.03 17.68 12.01
CA ILE A 213 7.96 17.92 10.92
C ILE A 213 9.24 17.13 11.17
N GLU A 214 9.70 16.43 10.14
CA GLU A 214 10.94 15.67 10.08
C GLU A 214 11.81 16.27 8.96
N TYR A 215 13.13 16.18 9.11
CA TYR A 215 14.10 16.58 8.10
C TYR A 215 15.17 15.49 7.94
N ASP A 216 15.50 15.17 6.71
CA ASP A 216 16.58 14.28 6.33
C ASP A 216 17.36 14.90 5.17
N GLU A 217 18.69 14.80 5.20
CA GLU A 217 19.56 15.45 4.21
C GLU A 217 19.36 14.90 2.79
N ASN A 218 18.90 13.65 2.65
CA ASN A 218 18.73 12.99 1.35
C ASN A 218 17.31 13.14 0.79
N SER A 219 16.31 13.17 1.66
CA SER A 219 14.89 13.16 1.28
C SER A 219 14.13 14.46 1.58
N GLY A 220 14.78 15.43 2.23
CA GLY A 220 14.22 16.75 2.49
C GLY A 220 13.28 16.78 3.70
N TYR A 221 12.21 17.57 3.60
CA TYR A 221 11.25 17.74 4.69
C TYR A 221 10.08 16.77 4.54
N LYS A 222 9.64 16.22 5.67
CA LYS A 222 8.39 15.48 5.78
C LYS A 222 7.52 16.08 6.86
N LEU A 223 6.33 16.52 6.50
CA LEU A 223 5.37 17.16 7.39
C LEU A 223 4.11 16.31 7.46
N SER A 224 3.77 15.82 8.66
CA SER A 224 2.62 14.95 8.89
C SER A 224 1.59 15.66 9.77
N VAL A 225 0.34 15.71 9.33
CA VAL A 225 -0.80 16.26 10.08
C VAL A 225 -1.91 15.21 10.20
N PRO A 226 -2.23 14.75 11.41
CA PRO A 226 -3.48 14.06 11.69
C PRO A 226 -4.69 14.89 11.27
N LEU A 227 -5.55 14.29 10.45
CA LEU A 227 -6.82 14.89 10.05
C LEU A 227 -7.95 14.49 11.01
N GLY A 228 -7.82 13.35 11.70
CA GLY A 228 -8.77 12.90 12.70
C GLY A 228 -8.32 11.59 13.34
N GLN A 229 -9.25 10.64 13.49
CA GLN A 229 -8.96 9.35 14.14
C GLN A 229 -8.29 8.37 13.18
N SER A 230 -8.71 8.39 11.92
CA SER A 230 -8.29 7.40 10.92
C SER A 230 -7.40 7.97 9.82
N SER A 231 -7.46 9.28 9.59
CA SER A 231 -6.80 9.90 8.43
C SER A 231 -5.68 10.85 8.81
N LEU A 232 -4.70 10.95 7.90
CA LEU A 232 -3.63 11.94 7.93
C LEU A 232 -3.37 12.50 6.54
N ILE A 233 -2.74 13.67 6.51
CA ILE A 233 -2.07 14.22 5.34
C ILE A 233 -0.58 14.30 5.63
N VAL A 234 0.22 13.95 4.62
CA VAL A 234 1.67 13.99 4.65
C VAL A 234 2.15 14.76 3.45
N TRP A 235 3.02 15.73 3.68
CA TRP A 235 3.74 16.43 2.63
C TRP A 235 5.21 16.03 2.68
N GLU A 236 5.73 15.60 1.55
CA GLU A 236 7.15 15.33 1.35
C GLU A 236 7.69 16.40 0.40
N GLY A 237 8.63 17.21 0.87
CA GLY A 237 9.16 18.37 0.16
C GLY A 237 10.66 18.21 -0.10
N ILE A 238 11.02 18.13 -1.38
CA ILE A 238 12.41 18.03 -1.84
C ILE A 238 12.89 19.42 -2.26
N ASN A 239 14.14 19.78 -1.92
CA ASN A 239 14.77 21.07 -2.24
C ASN A 239 14.03 22.30 -1.71
N TYR A 240 13.32 22.16 -0.58
CA TYR A 240 12.88 23.30 0.22
C TYR A 240 14.05 23.85 1.04
N ALA A 241 14.33 25.15 0.94
CA ALA A 241 15.51 25.75 1.56
C ALA A 241 15.40 25.86 3.09
N SER A 242 14.16 25.86 3.61
CA SER A 242 13.91 25.98 5.04
C SER A 242 12.59 25.34 5.46
N GLU A 243 12.49 25.03 6.74
CA GLU A 243 11.23 24.66 7.39
C GLU A 243 10.13 25.69 7.12
N GLN A 244 10.45 27.00 7.21
CA GLN A 244 9.47 28.07 7.00
C GLN A 244 8.84 28.00 5.60
N GLU A 245 9.65 27.67 4.60
CA GLU A 245 9.20 27.50 3.22
C GLU A 245 8.27 26.28 3.08
N MET A 246 8.65 25.15 3.68
CA MET A 246 7.83 23.93 3.71
C MET A 246 6.48 24.17 4.41
N MET A 247 6.50 24.88 5.54
CA MET A 247 5.29 25.24 6.28
C MET A 247 4.39 26.18 5.49
N SER A 248 4.97 27.12 4.73
CA SER A 248 4.22 28.03 3.86
C SER A 248 3.52 27.27 2.73
N ALA A 249 4.19 26.28 2.13
CA ALA A 249 3.59 25.39 1.15
C ALA A 249 2.41 24.60 1.73
N ALA A 250 2.57 23.96 2.90
CA ALA A 250 1.51 23.22 3.56
C ALA A 250 0.31 24.09 3.98
N ASN A 251 0.55 25.36 4.34
CA ASN A 251 -0.51 26.33 4.64
C ASN A 251 -1.37 26.72 3.42
N THR A 252 -1.06 26.28 2.19
CA THR A 252 -1.97 26.48 1.04
C THR A 252 -3.15 25.50 1.05
N PHE A 253 -3.04 24.37 1.74
CA PHE A 253 -4.04 23.31 1.74
C PHE A 253 -5.21 23.64 2.68
N ASP A 254 -6.44 23.34 2.23
CA ASP A 254 -7.65 23.45 3.05
C ASP A 254 -7.84 22.20 3.92
N ILE A 255 -7.14 22.16 5.05
CA ILE A 255 -7.12 21.00 5.96
C ILE A 255 -8.55 20.70 6.47
N ASP A 256 -9.31 21.72 6.87
CA ASP A 256 -10.68 21.55 7.35
C ASP A 256 -11.63 21.07 6.25
N GLY A 257 -11.49 21.59 5.04
CA GLY A 257 -12.25 21.12 3.89
C GLY A 257 -11.91 19.69 3.47
N ILE A 258 -10.67 19.24 3.67
CA ILE A 258 -10.27 17.84 3.47
C ILE A 258 -10.91 16.96 4.56
N LYS A 259 -10.76 17.33 5.84
CA LYS A 259 -11.38 16.62 6.98
C LYS A 259 -12.87 16.38 6.75
N LYS A 260 -13.59 17.44 6.36
CA LYS A 260 -15.03 17.39 6.10
C LYS A 260 -15.40 16.39 5.00
N LYS A 261 -14.62 16.32 3.92
CA LYS A 261 -14.88 15.37 2.81
C LYS A 261 -14.58 13.92 3.22
N LEU A 262 -13.59 13.71 4.07
CA LEU A 262 -13.25 12.40 4.62
C LEU A 262 -14.18 11.94 5.75
N GLY A 263 -15.05 12.82 6.26
CA GLY A 263 -15.92 12.50 7.40
C GLY A 263 -15.20 12.46 8.75
N GLU A 264 -14.03 13.07 8.84
CA GLU A 264 -13.27 13.18 10.09
C GLU A 264 -13.85 14.29 10.99
N GLN A 265 -13.97 14.03 12.30
CA GLN A 265 -14.43 14.98 13.32
C GLN A 265 -13.23 15.62 14.03
#